data_AF-R6EZ70-F1
#
_entry.id   AF-R6EZ70-F1
#
_cell.length_a   1.000
_cell.length_b   1.000
_cell.length_c   1.000
_cell.angle_alpha   90.00
_cell.angle_beta   90.00
_cell.angle_gamma   90.00
#
_symmetry.space_group_name_H-M   'P 1'
#
loop_
_entity.id
_entity.type
_entity.pdbx_description
1 polymer ?
#
loop_
_entity_poly.entity_id
_entity_poly.type
_entity_poly.pdbx_seq_one_letter_code
_entity_poly.pdbx_strand_id
1 'polypeptide(L)'
;MKKMLMIALMSLAMTSQVSAQDVLNDIVNRAHALFNDSSKNKQDRQVALFKYDALTYLRAKVIQPTDVMGNSVDYDKLNAKIKMLNEQAFAMNTYINVYFERLAQCKKKNVDMVKFYFRQATKDHPLFQEETDLEYVDAYFNQEKEFPLPFSMNCDWVKTLEFIRTIDWSDK
;
A
#
# COMPACT_ATOMS: atom_id res chain seq x y z
N MET A 1 -26.28 -11.51 21.00
CA MET A 1 -26.28 -12.05 19.62
C MET A 1 -24.92 -11.81 19.00
N LYS A 2 -24.13 -12.88 18.91
CA LYS A 2 -22.79 -12.93 18.31
C LYS A 2 -22.96 -12.80 16.79
N LYS A 3 -22.86 -11.59 16.24
CA LYS A 3 -22.58 -11.43 14.81
C LYS A 3 -21.08 -11.38 14.68
N MET A 4 -20.53 -12.54 14.35
CA MET A 4 -19.15 -12.79 13.99
C MET A 4 -18.69 -11.68 13.03
N LEU A 5 -17.73 -10.88 13.50
CA LEU A 5 -16.86 -10.13 12.61
C LEU A 5 -15.92 -11.16 11.97
N MET A 6 -16.43 -11.96 11.03
CA MET A 6 -15.59 -12.73 10.13
C MET A 6 -14.93 -11.70 9.19
N ILE A 7 -13.89 -11.04 9.68
CA ILE A 7 -12.82 -10.56 8.82
C ILE A 7 -12.23 -11.84 8.26
N ALA A 8 -12.73 -12.27 7.10
CA ALA A 8 -11.99 -13.20 6.28
C ALA A 8 -10.71 -12.46 5.91
N LEU A 9 -9.66 -12.64 6.71
CA LEU A 9 -8.31 -12.38 6.29
C LEU A 9 -8.11 -13.19 5.02
N MET A 10 -8.29 -12.55 3.85
CA MET A 10 -7.52 -12.93 2.68
C MET A 10 -6.07 -12.58 3.00
N SER A 11 -5.49 -13.41 3.85
CA SER A 11 -4.08 -13.67 3.89
C SER A 11 -3.71 -14.11 2.49
N LEU A 12 -3.26 -13.15 1.67
CA LEU A 12 -2.34 -13.43 0.57
C LEU A 12 -0.96 -13.83 1.14
N ALA A 13 -0.94 -14.64 2.20
CA ALA A 13 0.19 -15.47 2.57
C ALA A 13 0.14 -16.75 1.73
N MET A 14 0.03 -16.59 0.41
CA MET A 14 0.55 -17.56 -0.52
C MET A 14 1.90 -16.98 -0.89
N THR A 15 2.96 -17.52 -0.30
CA THR A 15 4.31 -17.41 -0.85
C THR A 15 4.32 -18.18 -2.18
N SER A 16 3.60 -17.70 -3.19
CA SER A 16 3.98 -18.03 -4.55
C SER A 16 5.42 -17.54 -4.68
N GLN A 17 6.28 -18.34 -5.30
CA GLN A 17 7.61 -17.92 -5.71
C GLN A 17 7.44 -16.81 -6.75
N VAL A 18 7.05 -15.61 -6.29
CA VAL A 18 7.09 -14.38 -7.06
C VAL A 18 8.56 -14.20 -7.37
N SER A 19 8.90 -14.06 -8.66
CA SER A 19 10.23 -13.55 -8.97
C SER A 19 10.32 -12.21 -8.23
N ALA A 20 11.29 -12.06 -7.34
CA ALA A 20 11.47 -10.81 -6.60
C ALA A 20 11.61 -9.58 -7.53
N GLN A 21 11.77 -9.83 -8.83
CA GLN A 21 11.90 -8.87 -9.92
C GLN A 21 10.57 -8.37 -10.52
N ASP A 22 9.39 -8.91 -10.15
CA ASP A 22 8.10 -8.48 -10.74
C ASP A 22 6.94 -8.27 -9.75
N VAL A 23 7.28 -8.01 -8.48
CA VAL A 23 6.32 -7.84 -7.37
C VAL A 23 5.27 -6.77 -7.67
N LEU A 24 5.67 -5.64 -8.24
CA LEU A 24 4.75 -4.54 -8.51
C LEU A 24 3.67 -4.94 -9.51
N ASN A 25 4.04 -5.53 -10.65
CA ASN A 25 3.07 -5.92 -11.69
C ASN A 25 2.10 -6.97 -11.15
N ASP A 26 2.60 -7.94 -10.40
CA ASP A 26 1.81 -8.99 -9.80
C ASP A 26 0.76 -8.43 -8.81
N ILE A 27 1.14 -7.50 -7.93
CA ILE A 27 0.19 -6.84 -7.02
C ILE A 27 -0.82 -6.00 -7.79
N VAL A 28 -0.38 -5.18 -8.76
CA VAL A 28 -1.25 -4.31 -9.56
C VAL A 28 -2.28 -5.14 -10.32
N ASN A 29 -1.88 -6.22 -10.98
CA ASN A 29 -2.76 -7.07 -11.78
C ASN A 29 -3.82 -7.77 -10.90
N ARG A 30 -3.42 -8.30 -9.74
CA ARG A 30 -4.38 -8.89 -8.79
C ARG A 30 -5.33 -7.86 -8.20
N ALA A 31 -4.81 -6.68 -7.83
CA ALA A 31 -5.61 -5.59 -7.33
C ALA A 31 -6.65 -5.16 -8.38
N HIS A 32 -6.23 -5.02 -9.64
CA HIS A 32 -7.09 -4.68 -10.77
C HIS A 32 -8.20 -5.71 -11.01
N ALA A 33 -7.87 -7.00 -10.96
CA ALA A 33 -8.86 -8.05 -11.08
C ALA A 33 -9.86 -8.01 -9.91
N LEU A 34 -9.38 -7.79 -8.68
CA LEU A 34 -10.20 -7.86 -7.48
C LEU A 34 -11.14 -6.66 -7.33
N PHE A 35 -10.70 -5.43 -7.56
CA PHE A 35 -11.58 -4.28 -7.35
C PHE A 35 -12.72 -4.21 -8.38
N ASN A 36 -12.54 -4.83 -9.56
CA ASN A 36 -13.57 -4.99 -10.59
C ASN A 36 -14.49 -6.20 -10.38
N ASP A 37 -14.16 -7.11 -9.47
CA ASP A 37 -14.94 -8.32 -9.21
C ASP A 37 -16.14 -8.04 -8.30
N SER A 38 -17.32 -7.87 -8.91
CA SER A 38 -18.56 -7.58 -8.19
C SER A 38 -19.02 -8.68 -7.23
N SER A 39 -18.46 -9.90 -7.33
CA SER A 39 -18.72 -11.00 -6.39
C SER A 39 -18.01 -10.82 -5.03
N LYS A 40 -16.96 -9.98 -4.97
CA LYS A 40 -16.22 -9.70 -3.74
C LYS A 40 -16.92 -8.63 -2.90
N ASN A 41 -16.67 -8.65 -1.59
CA ASN A 41 -17.27 -7.68 -0.69
C ASN A 41 -16.69 -6.27 -0.93
N LYS A 42 -17.45 -5.22 -0.55
CA LYS A 42 -17.07 -3.83 -0.79
C LYS A 42 -15.71 -3.47 -0.17
N GLN A 43 -15.41 -3.95 1.04
CA GLN A 43 -14.17 -3.61 1.73
C GLN A 43 -12.95 -4.20 1.02
N ASP A 44 -13.02 -5.47 0.59
CA ASP A 44 -11.94 -6.11 -0.18
C ASP A 44 -11.68 -5.35 -1.48
N ARG A 45 -12.75 -4.94 -2.18
CA ARG A 45 -12.63 -4.14 -3.40
C ARG A 45 -11.99 -2.78 -3.14
N GLN A 46 -12.35 -2.10 -2.04
CA GLN A 46 -11.74 -0.82 -1.66
C GLN A 46 -10.25 -0.97 -1.29
N VAL A 47 -9.88 -2.06 -0.60
CA VAL A 47 -8.46 -2.37 -0.31
C VAL A 47 -7.68 -2.60 -1.61
N ALA A 48 -8.25 -3.36 -2.55
CA ALA A 48 -7.63 -3.59 -3.85
C ALA A 48 -7.53 -2.31 -4.68
N LEU A 49 -8.57 -1.48 -4.68
CA LEU A 49 -8.54 -0.19 -5.39
C LEU A 49 -7.40 0.70 -4.88
N PHE A 50 -7.25 0.84 -3.55
CA PHE A 50 -6.13 1.58 -2.98
C PHE A 50 -4.77 1.03 -3.43
N LYS A 51 -4.58 -0.30 -3.37
CA LYS A 51 -3.32 -0.94 -3.81
C LYS A 51 -3.02 -0.66 -5.28
N TYR A 52 -4.05 -0.69 -6.12
CA TYR A 52 -3.91 -0.38 -7.54
C TYR A 52 -3.51 1.08 -7.77
N ASP A 53 -4.25 2.02 -7.17
CA ASP A 53 -4.02 3.45 -7.35
C ASP A 53 -2.65 3.87 -6.82
N ALA A 54 -2.29 3.47 -5.60
CA ALA A 54 -1.02 3.84 -4.97
C ALA A 54 0.19 3.34 -5.77
N LEU A 55 0.17 2.09 -6.26
CA LEU A 55 1.28 1.55 -7.06
C LEU A 55 1.31 2.07 -8.49
N THR A 56 0.15 2.39 -9.06
CA THR A 56 0.07 3.01 -10.39
C THR A 56 0.62 4.43 -10.35
N TYR A 57 0.25 5.21 -9.32
CA TYR A 57 0.84 6.51 -9.02
C TYR A 57 2.36 6.41 -8.87
N LEU A 58 2.84 5.48 -8.04
CA LEU A 58 4.28 5.29 -7.80
C LEU A 58 5.02 5.00 -9.10
N ARG A 59 4.51 4.05 -9.90
CA ARG A 59 5.09 3.69 -11.20
C ARG A 59 5.15 4.89 -12.14
N ALA A 60 4.06 5.67 -12.25
CA ALA A 60 3.97 6.82 -13.14
C ALA A 60 4.91 7.97 -12.74
N LYS A 61 5.16 8.17 -11.43
CA LYS A 61 6.13 9.17 -10.96
C LYS A 61 7.58 8.72 -11.17
N VAL A 62 7.88 7.43 -11.00
CA VAL A 62 9.26 6.90 -11.08
C VAL A 62 9.72 6.66 -12.52
N ILE A 63 8.88 6.03 -13.34
CA ILE A 63 9.16 5.70 -14.74
C ILE A 63 8.56 6.80 -15.61
N GLN A 64 9.42 7.67 -16.13
CA GLN A 64 9.05 8.74 -17.02
C GLN A 64 9.12 8.26 -18.47
N PRO A 65 8.37 8.87 -19.41
CA PRO A 65 8.44 8.53 -20.84
C PRO A 65 9.88 8.48 -21.40
N THR A 66 10.74 9.39 -20.94
CA THR A 66 12.14 9.48 -21.33
C THR A 66 12.98 8.28 -20.91
N ASP A 67 12.57 7.52 -19.89
CA ASP A 67 13.28 6.32 -19.46
C ASP A 67 13.01 5.11 -20.39
N VAL A 68 11.96 5.15 -21.21
CA VAL A 68 11.48 3.99 -21.99
C VAL A 68 11.30 4.24 -23.49
N MET A 69 11.24 5.51 -23.93
CA MET A 69 10.97 5.88 -25.33
C MET A 69 12.11 6.68 -25.99
N GLY A 70 13.28 6.78 -25.37
CA GLY A 70 14.43 7.50 -25.92
C GLY A 70 15.18 6.73 -27.02
N ASN A 71 15.93 7.45 -27.87
CA ASN A 71 16.80 6.88 -28.92
C ASN A 71 17.89 5.93 -28.39
N SER A 72 18.20 6.02 -27.09
CA SER A 72 19.07 5.09 -26.36
C SER A 72 18.53 4.94 -24.93
N VAL A 73 17.96 3.77 -24.61
CA VAL A 73 17.50 3.46 -23.26
C VAL A 73 18.69 3.09 -22.39
N ASP A 74 18.83 3.77 -21.25
CA ASP A 74 19.76 3.37 -20.20
C ASP A 74 19.12 2.25 -19.36
N TYR A 75 19.44 1.01 -19.72
CA TYR A 75 18.87 -0.17 -19.08
C TYR A 75 19.29 -0.32 -17.62
N ASP A 76 20.49 0.14 -17.23
CA ASP A 76 20.94 0.04 -15.83
C ASP A 76 20.13 0.98 -14.94
N LYS A 77 19.91 2.21 -15.40
CA LYS A 77 19.04 3.18 -14.72
C LYS A 77 17.60 2.70 -14.66
N LEU A 78 17.08 2.14 -15.75
CA LEU A 78 15.72 1.59 -15.81
C LEU A 78 15.55 0.42 -14.83
N ASN A 79 16.51 -0.51 -14.80
CA ASN A 79 16.50 -1.65 -13.90
C ASN A 79 16.57 -1.23 -12.43
N ALA A 80 17.36 -0.20 -12.10
CA ALA A 80 17.42 0.36 -10.75
C ALA A 80 16.06 0.95 -10.30
N LYS A 81 15.37 1.64 -11.21
CA LYS A 81 14.01 2.16 -10.96
C LYS A 81 12.99 1.04 -10.76
N ILE A 82 13.03 0.00 -11.60
CA ILE A 82 12.17 -1.18 -11.48
C ILE A 82 12.42 -1.89 -10.13
N LYS A 83 13.68 -2.05 -9.73
CA LYS A 83 14.04 -2.64 -8.44
C LYS A 83 13.44 -1.84 -7.27
N MET A 84 13.61 -0.52 -7.26
CA MET A 84 13.04 0.34 -6.23
C MET A 84 11.51 0.22 -6.17
N LEU A 85 10.85 0.21 -7.32
CA LEU A 85 9.39 0.02 -7.41
C LEU A 85 8.91 -1.31 -6.83
N ASN A 86 9.64 -2.41 -7.10
CA ASN A 86 9.32 -3.72 -6.52
C ASN A 86 9.52 -3.75 -5.00
N GLU A 87 10.57 -3.11 -4.49
CA GLU A 87 10.82 -2.99 -3.05
C GLU A 87 9.70 -2.21 -2.35
N GLN A 88 9.29 -1.08 -2.94
CA GLN A 88 8.17 -0.28 -2.45
C GLN A 88 6.84 -1.05 -2.49
N ALA A 89 6.56 -1.77 -3.58
CA ALA A 89 5.34 -2.58 -3.70
C ALA A 89 5.28 -3.72 -2.67
N PHE A 90 6.40 -4.41 -2.46
CA PHE A 90 6.53 -5.43 -1.43
C PHE A 90 6.31 -4.84 -0.03
N ALA A 91 6.96 -3.71 0.27
CA ALA A 91 6.85 -3.03 1.54
C ALA A 91 5.43 -2.53 1.80
N MET A 92 4.74 -1.93 0.81
CA MET A 92 3.35 -1.49 0.92
C MET A 92 2.42 -2.67 1.25
N ASN A 93 2.55 -3.78 0.53
CA ASN A 93 1.70 -4.94 0.77
C ASN A 93 1.95 -5.53 2.17
N THR A 94 3.21 -5.58 2.61
CA THR A 94 3.58 -6.00 3.97
C THR A 94 3.02 -5.03 5.02
N TYR A 95 3.12 -3.72 4.79
CA TYR A 95 2.60 -2.68 5.66
C TYR A 95 1.09 -2.82 5.89
N ILE A 96 0.32 -3.03 4.82
CA ILE A 96 -1.12 -3.23 4.87
C ILE A 96 -1.47 -4.51 5.64
N ASN A 97 -0.71 -5.60 5.47
CA ASN A 97 -0.93 -6.82 6.25
C ASN A 97 -0.68 -6.59 7.74
N VAL A 98 0.43 -5.93 8.08
CA VAL A 98 0.77 -5.59 9.47
C VAL A 98 -0.31 -4.67 10.07
N TYR A 99 -0.86 -3.73 9.32
CA TYR A 99 -1.99 -2.90 9.76
C TYR A 99 -3.20 -3.73 10.16
N PHE A 100 -3.65 -4.65 9.30
CA PHE A 100 -4.80 -5.50 9.61
C PHE A 100 -4.52 -6.47 10.76
N GLU A 101 -3.30 -7.01 10.85
CA GLU A 101 -2.88 -7.84 11.98
C GLU A 101 -2.96 -7.07 13.31
N ARG A 102 -2.46 -5.81 13.33
CA ARG A 102 -2.55 -4.96 14.52
C ARG A 102 -3.97 -4.62 14.89
N LEU A 103 -4.82 -4.30 13.91
CA LEU A 103 -6.25 -4.09 14.17
C LEU A 103 -6.94 -5.32 14.75
N ALA A 104 -6.58 -6.53 14.29
CA ALA A 104 -7.15 -7.77 14.79
C ALA A 104 -6.66 -8.13 16.21
N GLN A 105 -5.43 -7.78 16.55
CA GLN A 105 -4.78 -8.13 17.83
C GLN A 105 -5.03 -7.09 18.94
N CYS A 106 -5.24 -5.83 18.60
CA CYS A 106 -5.36 -4.75 19.59
C CYS A 106 -6.66 -4.85 20.42
N LYS A 107 -6.63 -4.25 21.61
CA LYS A 107 -7.85 -4.10 22.43
C LYS A 107 -8.81 -3.14 21.72
N LYS A 108 -10.12 -3.36 21.85
CA LYS A 108 -11.16 -2.50 21.23
C LYS A 108 -10.96 -1.00 21.51
N LYS A 109 -10.50 -0.64 22.72
CA LYS A 109 -10.22 0.75 23.11
C LYS A 109 -9.04 1.39 22.39
N ASN A 110 -8.18 0.60 21.75
CA ASN A 110 -6.95 1.06 21.09
C ASN A 110 -7.07 1.08 19.55
N VAL A 111 -8.20 0.64 18.98
CA VAL A 111 -8.40 0.58 17.52
C VAL A 111 -8.11 1.92 16.84
N ASP A 112 -8.62 3.03 17.39
CA ASP A 112 -8.43 4.36 16.81
C ASP A 112 -6.97 4.82 16.91
N MET A 113 -6.25 4.41 17.96
CA MET A 113 -4.82 4.67 18.10
C MET A 113 -4.00 3.89 17.06
N VAL A 114 -4.31 2.61 16.83
CA VAL A 114 -3.66 1.82 15.77
C VAL A 114 -3.90 2.49 14.41
N LYS A 115 -5.16 2.84 14.09
CA LYS A 115 -5.49 3.56 12.86
C LYS A 115 -4.70 4.85 12.71
N PHE A 116 -4.63 5.65 13.78
CA PHE A 116 -3.90 6.91 13.79
C PHE A 116 -2.42 6.71 13.44
N TYR A 117 -1.71 5.80 14.11
CA TYR A 117 -0.28 5.58 13.84
C TYR A 117 -0.02 5.14 12.41
N PHE A 118 -0.79 4.19 11.89
CA PHE A 118 -0.60 3.72 10.52
C PHE A 118 -0.97 4.78 9.49
N ARG A 119 -2.07 5.52 9.70
CA ARG A 119 -2.45 6.61 8.81
C ARG A 119 -1.39 7.71 8.79
N GLN A 120 -1.01 8.21 9.96
CA GLN A 120 -0.10 9.33 10.11
C GLN A 120 1.30 9.00 9.57
N ALA A 121 1.80 7.80 9.80
CA ALA A 121 3.11 7.38 9.27
C ALA A 121 3.19 7.48 7.74
N THR A 122 2.08 7.21 7.02
CA THR A 122 2.07 7.36 5.54
C THR A 122 2.15 8.80 5.08
N LYS A 123 1.77 9.77 5.93
CA LYS A 123 1.85 11.20 5.65
C LYS A 123 3.20 11.79 6.05
N ASP A 124 3.79 11.29 7.14
CA ASP A 124 5.05 11.79 7.69
C ASP A 124 6.29 11.31 6.92
N HIS A 125 6.14 10.28 6.08
CA HIS A 125 7.21 9.70 5.28
C HIS A 125 6.89 9.74 3.78
N PRO A 126 6.78 10.92 3.15
CA PRO A 126 6.56 11.00 1.72
C PRO A 126 7.78 10.49 0.96
N LEU A 127 7.56 9.76 -0.14
CA LEU A 127 8.65 9.34 -1.03
C LEU A 127 9.13 10.52 -1.88
N PHE A 128 8.19 11.34 -2.35
CA PHE A 128 8.46 12.54 -3.15
C PHE A 128 8.22 13.79 -2.30
N GLN A 129 9.26 14.59 -2.06
CA GLN A 129 9.20 15.74 -1.15
C GLN A 129 8.41 16.94 -1.75
N GLU A 130 8.45 17.10 -3.07
CA GLU A 130 7.84 18.23 -3.78
C GLU A 130 6.54 17.81 -4.49
N GLU A 131 5.58 17.24 -3.75
CA GLU A 131 4.28 16.89 -4.33
C GLU A 131 3.33 18.09 -4.36
N THR A 132 2.84 18.41 -5.54
CA THR A 132 1.95 19.55 -5.78
C THR A 132 0.49 19.14 -5.89
N ASP A 133 0.21 17.89 -6.26
CA ASP A 133 -1.16 17.38 -6.40
C ASP A 133 -1.62 16.66 -5.12
N LEU A 134 -1.72 17.44 -4.04
CA LEU A 134 -2.13 16.91 -2.73
C LEU A 134 -3.58 16.42 -2.72
N GLU A 135 -4.46 16.98 -3.57
CA GLU A 135 -5.85 16.54 -3.67
C GLU A 135 -5.92 15.10 -4.18
N TYR A 136 -5.17 14.78 -5.24
CA TYR A 136 -5.09 13.42 -5.75
C TYR A 136 -4.39 12.50 -4.75
N VAL A 137 -3.21 12.89 -4.26
CA VAL A 137 -2.34 12.03 -3.45
C VAL A 137 -2.92 11.69 -2.07
N ASP A 138 -3.69 12.62 -1.48
CA ASP A 138 -4.34 12.43 -0.19
C ASP A 138 -5.84 12.10 -0.30
N ALA A 139 -6.34 11.75 -1.49
CA ALA A 139 -7.77 11.46 -1.70
C ALA A 139 -8.33 10.43 -0.71
N TYR A 140 -7.57 9.37 -0.43
CA TYR A 140 -7.89 8.35 0.57
C TYR A 140 -7.67 8.83 2.00
N PHE A 141 -6.54 9.52 2.23
CA PHE A 141 -6.16 10.04 3.54
C PHE A 141 -7.23 10.98 4.10
N ASN A 142 -7.77 11.86 3.26
CA ASN A 142 -8.78 12.86 3.63
C ASN A 142 -10.18 12.26 3.90
N GLN A 143 -10.40 10.99 3.55
CA GLN A 143 -11.70 10.31 3.66
C GLN A 143 -11.63 9.11 4.62
N GLU A 144 -11.09 9.35 5.83
CA GLU A 144 -10.81 8.29 6.83
C GLU A 144 -12.01 7.38 7.15
N LYS A 145 -13.23 7.95 7.13
CA LYS A 145 -14.46 7.21 7.48
C LYS A 145 -14.97 6.34 6.33
N GLU A 146 -14.53 6.58 5.10
CA GLU A 146 -15.08 5.97 3.89
C GLU A 146 -14.25 4.80 3.36
N PHE A 147 -12.93 4.83 3.63
CA PHE A 147 -11.98 3.85 3.13
C PHE A 147 -11.33 3.02 4.24
N PRO A 148 -11.12 1.70 4.01
CA PRO A 148 -10.43 0.84 4.98
C PRO A 148 -8.94 1.16 5.12
N LEU A 149 -8.33 1.76 4.08
CA LEU A 149 -6.93 2.17 4.00
C LEU A 149 -6.85 3.68 3.76
N PRO A 150 -7.06 4.52 4.79
CA PRO A 150 -7.02 5.96 4.65
C PRO A 150 -5.57 6.48 4.67
N PHE A 151 -4.77 6.00 3.73
CA PHE A 151 -3.33 6.25 3.64
C PHE A 151 -3.02 7.23 2.51
N SER A 152 -1.91 7.97 2.61
CA SER A 152 -1.42 8.78 1.49
C SER A 152 -0.78 7.88 0.43
N MET A 153 -0.99 8.19 -0.84
CA MET A 153 -0.36 7.44 -1.96
C MET A 153 1.12 7.80 -2.13
N ASN A 154 1.52 9.02 -1.75
CA ASN A 154 2.91 9.44 -1.72
C ASN A 154 3.52 9.05 -0.37
N CYS A 155 3.93 7.80 -0.28
CA CYS A 155 4.50 7.21 0.92
C CYS A 155 5.76 6.42 0.54
N ASP A 156 6.86 6.64 1.26
CA ASP A 156 8.00 5.74 1.25
C ASP A 156 7.64 4.53 2.10
N TRP A 157 7.10 3.51 1.45
CA TRP A 157 6.60 2.30 2.10
C TRP A 157 7.70 1.52 2.80
N VAL A 158 8.93 1.54 2.28
CA VAL A 158 10.08 0.87 2.90
C VAL A 158 10.39 1.54 4.25
N LYS A 159 10.59 2.86 4.23
CA LYS A 159 10.87 3.64 5.44
C LYS A 159 9.72 3.60 6.45
N THR A 160 8.48 3.69 5.96
CA THR A 160 7.28 3.69 6.80
C THR A 160 7.07 2.32 7.47
N LEU A 161 7.32 1.23 6.75
CA LEU A 161 7.26 -0.12 7.33
C LEU A 161 8.33 -0.33 8.40
N GLU A 162 9.55 0.16 8.17
CA GLU A 162 10.62 0.12 9.17
C GLU A 162 10.20 0.89 10.43
N PHE A 163 9.67 2.11 10.27
CA PHE A 163 9.16 2.90 11.39
C PHE A 163 8.07 2.16 12.19
N ILE A 164 7.05 1.61 11.54
CA ILE A 164 5.96 0.89 12.22
C ILE A 164 6.48 -0.32 13.00
N ARG A 165 7.54 -0.99 12.53
CA ARG A 165 8.17 -2.11 13.22
C ARG A 165 8.95 -1.69 14.46
N THR A 166 9.33 -0.42 14.58
CA THR A 166 10.00 0.11 15.78
C THR A 166 9.05 0.42 16.92
N ILE A 167 7.75 0.54 16.64
CA ILE A 167 6.73 0.84 17.65
C ILE A 167 6.51 -0.40 18.53
N ASP A 168 6.58 -0.24 19.85
CA ASP A 168 6.09 -1.26 20.77
C ASP A 168 4.55 -1.25 20.81
N TRP A 169 3.97 -2.38 20.42
CA TRP A 169 2.53 -2.60 20.33
C TRP A 169 1.95 -3.32 21.56
N SER A 170 2.77 -3.70 22.55
CA SER A 170 2.34 -4.45 23.74
C SER A 170 1.23 -3.75 24.53
N ASP A 171 1.32 -2.43 24.65
CA ASP A 171 0.34 -1.57 25.33
C ASP A 171 -0.67 -0.89 24.39
N LYS A 172 -0.56 -1.14 23.08
CA LYS A 172 -1.36 -0.49 22.03
C LYS A 172 -2.48 -1.36 21.47
#